data_AF-A0A3N5EW28-F1
#
_entry.id   AF-A0A3N5EW28-F1
#
_cell.length_a   1.000
_cell.length_b   1.000
_cell.length_c   1.000
_cell.angle_alpha   90.00
_cell.angle_beta   90.00
_cell.angle_gamma   90.00
#
_symmetry.space_group_name_H-M   'P 1'
#
loop_
_entity.id
_entity.type
_entity.pdbx_description
1 polymer ?
#
loop_
_entity_poly.entity_id
_entity_poly.type
_entity_poly.pdbx_seq_one_letter_code
_entity_poly.pdbx_strand_id
1 'polypeptide(L)'
;MQIVSQLIGYPRIGPNRELKWALERTWAGRSDGAALDARVAELRADHLAEQRELTGSAVDDFFLYDEALETGLMLGIAPDELAGQLATDPFAVLTVLARGSTEREAWEMTKWFDTNYHMVVPEAERPVTELRPLPWREPTGDGAIWPILGPFSLARLAKVAAGLDRAELAASAAAATWRWVRTQAARDPGFRLQ
;
A
#
# COMPACT_ATOMS: atom_id res chain seq x y z
N MET A 1 -12.63 -22.99 -24.43
CA MET A 1 -12.73 -22.02 -23.32
C MET A 1 -11.48 -22.21 -22.47
N GLN A 2 -10.60 -21.21 -22.42
CA GLN A 2 -9.47 -21.22 -21.48
C GLN A 2 -9.97 -20.69 -20.14
N ILE A 3 -9.78 -21.45 -19.07
CA ILE A 3 -10.06 -21.04 -17.70
C ILE A 3 -8.71 -20.68 -17.08
N VAL A 4 -8.61 -19.49 -16.49
CA VAL A 4 -7.39 -19.01 -15.83
C VAL A 4 -7.71 -18.76 -14.36
N SER A 5 -6.97 -19.40 -13.46
CA SER A 5 -7.07 -19.15 -12.03
C SER A 5 -6.54 -17.77 -11.70
N GLN A 6 -7.18 -17.08 -10.77
CA GLN A 6 -6.75 -15.75 -10.31
C GLN A 6 -6.63 -15.76 -8.78
N LEU A 7 -5.55 -15.16 -8.29
CA LEU A 7 -5.32 -14.92 -6.88
C LEU A 7 -5.91 -13.56 -6.51
N ILE A 8 -6.44 -13.45 -5.29
CA ILE A 8 -6.95 -12.17 -4.73
C ILE A 8 -6.00 -11.56 -3.68
N GLY A 9 -4.98 -12.32 -3.28
CA GLY A 9 -3.90 -11.89 -2.41
C GLY A 9 -2.90 -13.03 -2.16
N TYR A 10 -1.72 -12.70 -1.65
CA TYR A 10 -0.63 -13.64 -1.36
C TYR A 10 0.14 -13.25 -0.08
N PRO A 11 0.57 -14.19 0.77
CA PRO A 11 1.28 -13.86 2.01
C PRO A 11 2.61 -13.14 1.77
N ARG A 12 2.67 -11.84 2.04
CA ARG A 12 3.86 -10.97 1.86
C ARG A 12 5.06 -11.22 2.79
N ILE A 13 4.90 -11.96 3.90
CA ILE A 13 5.95 -12.04 4.92
C ILE A 13 7.16 -12.89 4.50
N GLY A 14 6.96 -13.79 3.54
CA GLY A 14 7.93 -14.79 3.08
C GLY A 14 7.99 -16.06 3.95
N PRO A 15 8.47 -17.19 3.42
CA PRO A 15 8.45 -18.50 4.08
C PRO A 15 9.22 -18.54 5.41
N ASN A 16 10.25 -17.71 5.58
CA ASN A 16 11.04 -17.60 6.81
C ASN A 16 10.90 -16.22 7.49
N ARG A 17 9.83 -15.48 7.15
CA ARG A 17 9.54 -14.11 7.62
C ARG A 17 10.61 -13.11 7.21
N GLU A 18 11.10 -13.23 5.98
CA GLU A 18 12.15 -12.42 5.40
C GLU A 18 11.83 -10.91 5.48
N LEU A 19 10.58 -10.53 5.18
CA LEU A 19 10.13 -9.14 5.25
C LEU A 19 10.18 -8.59 6.69
N LYS A 20 9.76 -9.39 7.68
CA LYS A 20 9.86 -9.02 9.11
C LYS A 20 11.29 -8.63 9.46
N TRP A 21 12.25 -9.49 9.09
CA TRP A 21 13.65 -9.28 9.45
C TRP A 21 14.29 -8.11 8.70
N ALA A 22 13.89 -7.87 7.46
CA ALA A 22 14.31 -6.69 6.71
C ALA A 22 13.86 -5.41 7.43
N LEU A 23 12.57 -5.29 7.74
CA LEU A 23 12.01 -4.15 8.46
C LEU A 23 12.64 -3.94 9.84
N GLU A 24 12.76 -5.00 10.65
CA GLU A 24 13.35 -4.90 12.00
C GLU A 24 14.84 -4.53 11.99
N ARG A 25 15.60 -4.95 10.98
CA ARG A 25 16.99 -4.52 10.84
C ARG A 25 17.07 -3.03 10.49
N THR A 26 16.23 -2.56 9.56
CA THR A 26 16.19 -1.15 9.19
C THR A 26 15.77 -0.29 10.38
N TRP A 27 14.70 -0.66 11.09
CA TRP A 27 14.25 0.08 12.27
C TRP A 27 15.27 0.10 13.42
N ALA A 28 16.13 -0.92 13.51
CA ALA A 28 17.21 -0.98 14.50
C ALA A 28 18.50 -0.29 14.03
N GLY A 29 18.50 0.37 12.87
CA GLY A 29 19.71 1.00 12.30
C GLY A 29 20.78 0.01 11.86
N ARG A 30 20.42 -1.28 11.69
CA ARG A 30 21.33 -2.36 11.24
C ARG A 30 21.28 -2.59 9.72
N SER A 31 20.43 -1.86 9.01
CA SER A 31 20.31 -1.81 7.56
C SER A 31 19.95 -0.40 7.16
N ASP A 32 20.43 0.08 6.02
CA ASP A 32 20.02 1.35 5.44
C ASP A 32 18.83 1.19 4.49
N GLY A 33 18.34 2.33 3.96
CA GLY A 33 17.22 2.36 3.03
C GLY A 33 17.50 1.64 1.71
N ALA A 34 18.70 1.78 1.16
CA ALA A 34 19.07 1.14 -0.10
C ALA A 34 19.09 -0.41 0.03
N ALA A 35 19.60 -0.93 1.15
CA ALA A 35 19.57 -2.35 1.44
C ALA A 35 18.15 -2.87 1.69
N LEU A 36 17.28 -2.06 2.32
CA LEU A 36 15.86 -2.40 2.48
C LEU A 36 15.16 -2.46 1.11
N ASP A 37 15.33 -1.44 0.27
CA ASP A 37 14.70 -1.36 -1.05
C ASP A 37 15.11 -2.55 -1.92
N ALA A 38 16.41 -2.88 -1.95
CA ALA A 38 16.92 -4.04 -2.67
C ALA A 38 16.28 -5.34 -2.16
N ARG A 39 16.17 -5.51 -0.83
CA ARG A 39 15.58 -6.71 -0.24
C ARG A 39 14.08 -6.82 -0.51
N VAL A 40 13.35 -5.70 -0.47
CA VAL A 40 11.92 -5.64 -0.80
C VAL A 40 11.68 -5.98 -2.26
N ALA A 41 12.50 -5.43 -3.17
CA ALA A 41 12.40 -5.71 -4.59
C ALA A 41 12.63 -7.19 -4.90
N GLU A 42 13.64 -7.82 -4.28
CA GLU A 42 13.92 -9.25 -4.39
C GLU A 42 12.73 -10.09 -3.91
N LEU A 43 12.22 -9.82 -2.69
CA LEU A 43 11.09 -10.56 -2.12
C LEU A 43 9.82 -10.44 -2.96
N ARG A 44 9.54 -9.23 -3.46
CA ARG A 44 8.38 -8.99 -4.33
C ARG A 44 8.53 -9.75 -5.65
N ALA A 45 9.72 -9.75 -6.26
CA ALA A 45 9.98 -10.49 -7.49
C ALA A 45 9.82 -12.01 -7.30
N ASP A 46 10.39 -12.56 -6.22
CA ASP A 46 10.26 -13.98 -5.89
C ASP A 46 8.80 -14.37 -5.66
N HIS A 47 8.02 -13.54 -4.94
CA HIS A 47 6.59 -13.77 -4.74
C HIS A 47 5.79 -13.80 -6.05
N LEU A 48 6.06 -12.88 -6.97
CA LEU A 48 5.35 -12.87 -8.25
C LEU A 48 5.77 -14.05 -9.13
N ALA A 49 7.03 -14.45 -9.09
CA ALA A 49 7.54 -15.62 -9.81
C ALA A 49 6.89 -16.92 -9.31
N GLU A 50 6.84 -17.11 -7.99
CA GLU A 50 6.22 -18.29 -7.36
C GLU A 50 4.71 -18.39 -7.69
N GLN A 51 3.98 -17.27 -7.59
CA GLN A 51 2.56 -17.24 -7.95
C GLN A 51 2.33 -17.66 -9.41
N ARG A 52 3.15 -17.17 -10.34
CA ARG A 52 3.06 -17.53 -11.76
C ARG A 52 3.35 -18.99 -12.01
N GLU A 53 4.39 -19.53 -11.38
CA GLU A 53 4.76 -20.94 -11.51
C GLU A 53 3.61 -21.85 -11.04
N LEU A 54 2.97 -21.50 -9.91
CA LEU A 54 1.96 -22.34 -9.28
C LEU A 54 0.55 -22.16 -9.86
N THR A 55 0.19 -20.95 -10.31
CA THR A 55 -1.21 -20.61 -10.67
C THR A 55 -1.39 -20.12 -12.09
N GLY A 56 -0.31 -19.73 -12.78
CA GLY A 56 -0.36 -19.10 -14.10
C GLY A 56 -0.82 -17.63 -14.09
N SER A 57 -1.04 -17.05 -12.91
CA SER A 57 -1.32 -15.62 -12.71
C SER A 57 -0.56 -15.10 -11.50
N ALA A 58 -0.57 -13.78 -11.30
CA ALA A 58 0.00 -13.15 -10.12
C ALA A 58 -0.82 -11.94 -9.71
N VAL A 59 -0.95 -11.77 -8.40
CA VAL A 59 -1.44 -10.56 -7.77
C VAL A 59 -0.29 -9.92 -7.00
N ASP A 60 -0.14 -8.62 -7.19
CA ASP A 60 0.93 -7.82 -6.62
C ASP A 60 0.38 -6.99 -5.44
N ASP A 61 0.04 -7.67 -4.36
CA ASP A 61 -0.43 -7.12 -3.08
C ASP A 61 0.72 -6.91 -2.07
N PHE A 62 1.93 -6.67 -2.56
CA PHE A 62 3.12 -6.55 -1.71
C PHE A 62 3.19 -5.19 -0.99
N PHE A 63 2.50 -5.10 0.15
CA PHE A 63 2.56 -3.98 1.10
C PHE A 63 3.64 -4.22 2.16
N LEU A 64 4.36 -3.21 2.66
CA LEU A 64 5.39 -3.41 3.69
C LEU A 64 4.83 -3.63 5.09
N TYR A 65 3.76 -2.93 5.45
CA TYR A 65 3.19 -2.95 6.80
C TYR A 65 1.68 -3.22 6.80
N ASP A 66 0.90 -2.47 6.02
CA ASP A 66 -0.56 -2.58 6.01
C ASP A 66 -1.19 -2.00 4.74
N GLU A 67 -2.12 -2.74 4.14
CA GLU A 67 -2.79 -2.34 2.90
C GLU A 67 -3.59 -1.03 3.07
N ALA A 68 -4.33 -0.87 4.16
CA ALA A 68 -5.17 0.31 4.35
C ALA A 68 -4.31 1.56 4.57
N LEU A 69 -3.27 1.46 5.40
CA LEU A 69 -2.28 2.53 5.59
C LEU A 69 -1.61 2.92 4.28
N GLU A 70 -1.03 1.95 3.58
CA GLU A 70 -0.25 2.22 2.37
C GLU A 70 -1.14 2.71 1.22
N THR A 71 -2.38 2.21 1.10
CA THR A 71 -3.36 2.79 0.17
C THR A 71 -3.69 4.23 0.53
N GLY A 72 -3.86 4.54 1.82
CA GLY A 72 -4.03 5.92 2.30
C GLY A 72 -2.84 6.80 1.92
N LEU A 73 -1.62 6.35 2.17
CA LEU A 73 -0.39 7.08 1.81
C LEU A 73 -0.26 7.30 0.30
N MET A 74 -0.60 6.31 -0.52
CA MET A 74 -0.63 6.47 -1.98
C MET A 74 -1.63 7.56 -2.42
N LEU A 75 -2.69 7.78 -1.65
CA LEU A 75 -3.69 8.85 -1.88
C LEU A 75 -3.35 10.15 -1.15
N GLY A 76 -2.15 10.27 -0.58
CA GLY A 76 -1.70 11.45 0.15
C GLY A 76 -2.40 11.66 1.50
N ILE A 77 -3.07 10.63 2.03
CA ILE A 77 -3.69 10.65 3.36
C ILE A 77 -2.58 10.50 4.40
N ALA A 78 -2.11 11.63 4.88
CA ALA A 78 -1.14 11.76 5.96
C ALA A 78 -1.35 13.11 6.67
N PRO A 79 -0.91 13.24 7.94
CA PRO A 79 -0.93 14.52 8.66
C PRO A 79 -0.20 15.61 7.87
N ASP A 80 -0.66 16.86 7.96
CA ASP A 80 -0.09 18.00 7.24
C ASP A 80 1.43 18.13 7.41
N GLU A 81 1.91 17.95 8.64
CA GLU A 81 3.32 18.04 8.98
C GLU A 81 4.18 16.95 8.33
N LEU A 82 3.60 15.82 7.93
CA LEU A 82 4.29 14.72 7.24
C LEU A 82 4.12 14.75 5.72
N ALA A 83 3.25 15.61 5.17
CA ALA A 83 2.96 15.64 3.74
C ALA A 83 4.20 15.91 2.87
N GLY A 84 5.09 16.79 3.31
CA GLY A 84 6.35 17.05 2.64
C GLY A 84 7.32 15.86 2.70
N GLN A 85 7.38 15.19 3.85
CA GLN A 85 8.22 14.01 4.05
C GLN A 85 7.71 12.80 3.28
N LEU A 86 6.40 12.65 3.09
CA LEU A 86 5.83 11.56 2.30
C LEU A 86 6.34 11.54 0.86
N ALA A 87 6.66 12.70 0.30
CA ALA A 87 7.19 12.83 -1.05
C ALA A 87 8.69 12.51 -1.16
N THR A 88 9.46 12.64 -0.07
CA THR A 88 10.93 12.49 -0.08
C THR A 88 11.41 11.22 0.60
N ASP A 89 10.70 10.78 1.65
CA ASP A 89 10.97 9.60 2.44
C ASP A 89 9.64 8.94 2.90
N PRO A 90 8.91 8.29 1.99
CA PRO A 90 7.66 7.61 2.30
C PRO A 90 7.84 6.47 3.31
N PHE A 91 9.01 5.85 3.40
CA PHE A 91 9.27 4.77 4.36
C PHE A 91 9.34 5.30 5.80
N ALA A 92 9.94 6.47 6.01
CA ALA A 92 9.90 7.13 7.31
C ALA A 92 8.48 7.49 7.72
N VAL A 93 7.67 8.06 6.82
CA VAL A 93 6.25 8.37 7.10
C VAL A 93 5.47 7.10 7.43
N LEU A 94 5.62 6.05 6.63
CA LEU A 94 5.04 4.73 6.91
C LEU A 94 5.40 4.26 8.31
N THR A 95 6.68 4.33 8.68
CA THR A 95 7.18 3.85 9.98
C THR A 95 6.59 4.65 11.14
N VAL A 96 6.58 5.99 11.04
CA VAL A 96 6.04 6.86 12.09
C VAL A 96 4.55 6.60 12.30
N LEU A 97 3.77 6.47 11.23
CA LEU A 97 2.33 6.24 11.35
C LEU A 97 2.01 4.80 11.80
N ALA A 98 2.80 3.82 11.40
CA ALA A 98 2.60 2.42 11.76
C ALA A 98 3.01 2.08 13.20
N ARG A 99 4.06 2.73 13.73
CA ARG A 99 4.75 2.31 14.97
C ARG A 99 5.06 3.45 15.94
N GLY A 100 4.81 4.70 15.55
CA GLY A 100 5.13 5.88 16.33
C GLY A 100 6.60 6.26 16.27
N SER A 101 6.92 7.39 16.89
CA SER A 101 8.25 7.91 17.11
C SER A 101 8.33 8.55 18.51
N THR A 102 9.45 9.19 18.85
CA THR A 102 9.56 10.00 20.07
C THR A 102 8.67 11.25 20.04
N GLU A 103 8.25 11.69 18.85
CA GLU A 103 7.53 12.94 18.64
C GLU A 103 6.05 12.74 18.27
N ARG A 104 5.67 11.51 17.87
CA ARG A 104 4.30 11.20 17.43
C ARG A 104 3.89 9.79 17.85
N GLU A 105 2.67 9.65 18.33
CA GLU A 105 2.05 8.33 18.48
C GLU A 105 1.75 7.69 17.11
N ALA A 106 1.76 6.36 17.09
CA ALA A 106 1.27 5.60 15.94
C ALA A 106 -0.22 5.89 15.72
N TRP A 107 -0.68 5.71 14.48
CA TRP A 107 -2.11 5.65 14.22
C TRP A 107 -2.74 4.41 14.86
N GLU A 108 -4.04 4.53 15.15
CA GLU A 108 -4.81 3.45 15.75
C GLU A 108 -4.78 2.20 14.86
N MET A 109 -4.69 1.04 15.49
CA MET A 109 -4.90 -0.24 14.82
C MET A 109 -6.21 -0.87 15.28
N THR A 110 -6.94 -1.48 14.35
CA THR A 110 -8.16 -2.23 14.64
C THR A 110 -8.20 -3.52 13.84
N LYS A 111 -9.09 -4.44 14.21
CA LYS A 111 -9.23 -5.72 13.48
C LYS A 111 -9.72 -5.47 12.06
N TRP A 112 -9.10 -6.17 11.12
CA TRP A 112 -9.59 -6.28 9.75
C TRP A 112 -10.78 -7.23 9.73
N PHE A 113 -11.98 -6.66 9.71
CA PHE A 113 -13.24 -7.39 9.77
C PHE A 113 -13.26 -8.42 10.92
N ASP A 114 -13.67 -9.65 10.63
CA ASP A 114 -13.74 -10.77 11.57
C ASP A 114 -12.45 -11.61 11.62
N THR A 115 -11.34 -11.09 11.08
CA THR A 115 -10.05 -11.79 11.06
C THR A 115 -9.18 -11.48 12.28
N ASN A 116 -8.03 -12.16 12.38
CA ASN A 116 -6.96 -11.83 13.34
C ASN A 116 -5.95 -10.82 12.79
N TYR A 117 -6.06 -10.43 11.52
CA TYR A 117 -5.24 -9.37 10.96
C TYR A 117 -5.71 -8.02 11.51
N HIS A 118 -4.77 -7.10 11.74
CA HIS A 118 -5.08 -5.74 12.21
C HIS A 118 -4.63 -4.76 11.14
N MET A 119 -5.54 -3.85 10.77
CA MET A 119 -5.22 -2.74 9.88
C MET A 119 -4.86 -1.50 10.70
N VAL A 120 -4.04 -0.63 10.13
CA VAL A 120 -3.83 0.72 10.67
C VAL A 120 -4.90 1.62 10.07
N VAL A 121 -5.65 2.32 10.91
CA VAL A 121 -6.79 3.14 10.51
C VAL A 121 -6.29 4.45 9.89
N PRO A 122 -6.49 4.70 8.58
CA PRO A 122 -6.07 5.95 7.97
C PRO A 122 -6.86 7.13 8.57
N GLU A 123 -6.19 8.26 8.77
CA GLU A 123 -6.83 9.47 9.29
C GLU A 123 -6.81 10.57 8.22
N ALA A 124 -7.97 10.87 7.65
CA ALA A 124 -8.13 11.83 6.56
C ALA A 124 -8.61 13.19 7.04
N GLU A 125 -7.83 14.23 6.76
CA GLU A 125 -8.10 15.62 7.17
C GLU A 125 -8.62 16.49 6.01
N ARG A 126 -8.43 16.03 4.77
CA ARG A 126 -8.79 16.76 3.53
C ARG A 126 -9.20 15.81 2.40
N PRO A 127 -9.88 16.32 1.35
CA PRO A 127 -10.12 15.56 0.13
C PRO A 127 -8.82 15.14 -0.56
N VAL A 128 -8.87 14.02 -1.28
CA VAL A 128 -7.73 13.49 -2.02
C VAL A 128 -7.55 14.24 -3.35
N THR A 129 -6.32 14.63 -3.64
CA THR A 129 -5.97 15.35 -4.88
C THR A 129 -5.42 14.43 -5.96
N GLU A 130 -4.66 13.40 -5.59
CA GLU A 130 -3.97 12.51 -6.52
C GLU A 130 -3.64 11.16 -5.89
N LEU A 131 -3.34 10.19 -6.75
CA LEU A 131 -2.76 8.91 -6.37
C LEU A 131 -1.31 8.86 -6.88
N ARG A 132 -0.37 8.59 -5.98
CA ARG A 132 1.04 8.33 -6.27
C ARG A 132 1.45 7.01 -5.63
N PRO A 133 1.86 6.00 -6.41
CA PRO A 133 2.36 4.75 -5.84
C PRO A 133 3.53 5.01 -4.90
N LEU A 134 3.61 4.21 -3.83
CA LEU A 134 4.82 4.17 -3.00
C LEU A 134 5.97 3.54 -3.82
N PRO A 135 7.25 3.82 -3.52
CA PRO A 135 8.37 3.32 -4.30
C PRO A 135 8.39 1.80 -4.49
N TRP A 136 7.97 1.04 -3.46
CA TRP A 136 7.86 -0.41 -3.50
C TRP A 136 6.53 -0.95 -4.07
N ARG A 137 5.57 -0.06 -4.39
CA ARG A 137 4.25 -0.36 -4.96
C ARG A 137 4.09 0.10 -6.40
N GLU A 138 5.13 0.60 -7.07
CA GLU A 138 5.04 0.93 -8.50
C GLU A 138 4.65 -0.31 -9.32
N PRO A 139 3.65 -0.26 -10.23
CA PRO A 139 3.25 -1.41 -11.04
C PRO A 139 4.41 -2.01 -11.82
N THR A 140 4.52 -3.33 -11.81
CA THR A 140 5.63 -4.07 -12.46
C THR A 140 5.56 -4.08 -13.98
N GLY A 141 4.37 -3.86 -14.57
CA GLY A 141 4.17 -3.86 -16.02
C GLY A 141 4.26 -5.24 -16.70
N ASP A 142 4.23 -6.31 -15.91
CA ASP A 142 4.39 -7.70 -16.38
C ASP A 142 3.09 -8.51 -16.32
N GLY A 143 1.95 -7.80 -16.33
CA GLY A 143 0.61 -8.38 -16.34
C GLY A 143 0.12 -8.90 -14.98
N ALA A 144 0.88 -8.70 -13.90
CA ALA A 144 0.37 -8.90 -12.55
C ALA A 144 -0.83 -7.97 -12.28
N ILE A 145 -1.82 -8.48 -11.56
CA ILE A 145 -2.91 -7.66 -11.06
C ILE A 145 -2.36 -6.77 -9.94
N TRP A 146 -2.63 -5.48 -10.00
CA TRP A 146 -2.21 -4.49 -9.01
C TRP A 146 -3.41 -4.09 -8.14
N PRO A 147 -3.59 -4.69 -6.94
CA PRO A 147 -4.71 -4.37 -6.06
C PRO A 147 -4.44 -3.16 -5.18
N ILE A 148 -5.51 -2.40 -4.92
CA ILE A 148 -5.57 -1.41 -3.84
C ILE A 148 -6.91 -1.47 -3.12
N LEU A 149 -6.95 -0.97 -1.88
CA LEU A 149 -8.22 -0.82 -1.19
C LEU A 149 -9.13 0.17 -1.92
N GLY A 150 -10.31 -0.29 -2.32
CA GLY A 150 -11.27 0.51 -3.08
C GLY A 150 -11.62 1.84 -2.38
N PRO A 151 -11.78 2.97 -3.12
CA PRO A 151 -11.97 4.30 -2.54
C PRO A 151 -13.13 4.42 -1.54
N PHE A 152 -14.24 3.74 -1.81
CA PHE A 152 -15.38 3.71 -0.90
C PHE A 152 -15.05 2.98 0.41
N SER A 153 -14.42 1.80 0.32
CA SER A 153 -14.03 1.00 1.47
C SER A 153 -12.98 1.73 2.31
N LEU A 154 -11.97 2.32 1.68
CA LEU A 154 -10.97 3.16 2.35
C LEU A 154 -11.66 4.30 3.11
N ALA A 155 -12.52 5.07 2.44
CA ALA A 155 -13.24 6.16 3.08
C ALA A 155 -14.15 5.67 4.22
N ARG A 156 -14.64 4.42 4.18
CA ARG A 156 -15.49 3.86 5.24
C ARG A 156 -14.70 3.37 6.45
N LEU A 157 -13.50 2.84 6.22
CA LEU A 157 -12.61 2.33 7.26
C LEU A 157 -11.77 3.44 7.90
N ALA A 158 -11.52 4.55 7.19
CA ALA A 158 -10.76 5.68 7.71
C ALA A 158 -11.50 6.47 8.80
N LYS A 159 -10.75 7.12 9.68
CA LYS A 159 -11.23 8.28 10.44
C LYS A 159 -11.23 9.50 9.52
N VAL A 160 -12.23 10.36 9.71
CA VAL A 160 -12.43 11.56 8.90
C VAL A 160 -12.54 12.74 9.87
N ALA A 161 -11.71 13.76 9.66
CA ALA A 161 -11.65 14.93 10.51
C ALA A 161 -12.98 15.71 10.53
N ALA A 162 -13.20 16.47 11.61
CA ALA A 162 -14.38 17.32 11.73
C ALA A 162 -14.41 18.34 10.58
N GLY A 163 -15.47 18.29 9.77
CA GLY A 163 -15.67 19.19 8.63
C GLY A 163 -15.38 18.57 7.26
N LEU A 164 -14.78 17.38 7.19
CA LEU A 164 -14.69 16.61 5.94
C LEU A 164 -15.86 15.63 5.86
N ASP A 165 -16.59 15.66 4.74
CA ASP A 165 -17.63 14.67 4.49
C ASP A 165 -17.01 13.35 3.98
N ARG A 166 -17.51 12.21 4.46
CA ARG A 166 -16.98 10.90 4.08
C ARG A 166 -17.27 10.53 2.63
N ALA A 167 -18.41 10.93 2.09
CA ALA A 167 -18.73 10.77 0.68
C ALA A 167 -17.84 11.69 -0.18
N GLU A 168 -17.50 12.87 0.30
CA GLU A 168 -16.51 13.74 -0.35
C GLU A 168 -15.12 13.08 -0.40
N LEU A 169 -14.66 12.48 0.70
CA LEU A 169 -13.42 11.69 0.73
C LEU A 169 -13.47 10.53 -0.28
N ALA A 170 -14.56 9.75 -0.29
CA ALA A 170 -14.71 8.64 -1.22
C ALA A 170 -14.69 9.10 -2.69
N ALA A 171 -15.42 10.19 -3.00
CA ALA A 171 -15.52 10.73 -4.36
C ALA A 171 -14.18 11.30 -4.84
N SER A 172 -13.47 12.05 -3.99
CA SER A 172 -12.16 12.62 -4.32
C SER A 172 -11.10 11.52 -4.52
N ALA A 173 -11.08 10.50 -3.66
CA ALA A 173 -10.20 9.34 -3.80
C ALA A 173 -10.50 8.53 -5.08
N ALA A 174 -11.78 8.34 -5.42
CA ALA A 174 -12.17 7.67 -6.66
C ALA A 174 -11.74 8.46 -7.89
N ALA A 175 -11.92 9.79 -7.89
CA ALA A 175 -11.51 10.64 -8.99
C ALA A 175 -9.97 10.64 -9.18
N ALA A 176 -9.21 10.71 -8.08
CA ALA A 176 -7.75 10.64 -8.10
C ALA A 176 -7.24 9.29 -8.63
N THR A 177 -7.79 8.19 -8.10
CA THR A 177 -7.48 6.83 -8.54
C THR A 177 -7.76 6.68 -10.04
N TRP A 178 -8.96 7.09 -10.49
CA TRP A 178 -9.34 6.98 -11.90
C TRP A 178 -8.42 7.77 -12.83
N ARG A 179 -8.05 9.01 -12.45
CA ARG A 179 -7.07 9.80 -13.23
C ARG A 179 -5.76 9.05 -13.39
N TRP A 180 -5.20 8.52 -12.29
CA TRP A 180 -3.94 7.79 -12.33
C TRP A 180 -4.05 6.50 -13.15
N VAL A 181 -5.09 5.69 -12.94
CA VAL A 181 -5.34 4.44 -13.68
C VAL A 181 -5.40 4.68 -15.18
N ARG A 182 -6.09 5.74 -15.62
CA ARG A 182 -6.15 6.10 -17.04
C ARG A 182 -4.77 6.42 -17.61
N THR A 183 -3.92 7.11 -16.85
CA THR A 183 -2.55 7.40 -17.26
C THR A 183 -1.72 6.11 -17.33
N GLN A 184 -1.87 5.19 -16.38
CA GLN A 184 -1.15 3.92 -16.40
C GLN A 184 -1.61 3.03 -17.55
N ALA A 185 -2.91 2.85 -17.75
CA ALA A 185 -3.45 2.04 -18.83
C ALA A 185 -3.06 2.58 -20.23
N ALA A 186 -2.83 3.89 -20.36
CA ALA A 186 -2.33 4.48 -21.60
C ALA A 186 -0.83 4.20 -21.84
N ARG A 187 -0.05 4.00 -20.78
CA ARG A 187 1.40 3.67 -20.83
C ARG A 187 1.63 2.16 -20.97
N ASP A 188 0.81 1.37 -20.29
CA ASP A 188 0.84 -0.08 -20.26
C ASP A 188 -0.57 -0.66 -20.50
N PRO A 189 -0.90 -1.08 -21.72
CA PRO A 189 -2.17 -1.76 -22.03
C PRO A 189 -2.36 -3.10 -21.27
N GLY A 190 -1.27 -3.66 -20.74
CA GLY A 190 -1.25 -4.85 -19.89
C GLY A 190 -1.64 -4.58 -18.44
N PHE A 191 -1.69 -3.31 -18.00
CA PHE A 191 -2.02 -2.94 -16.63
C PHE A 191 -3.42 -3.45 -16.23
N ARG A 192 -3.51 -4.05 -15.04
CA ARG A 192 -4.76 -4.52 -14.43
C ARG A 192 -4.85 -3.98 -13.01
N LEU A 193 -5.87 -3.17 -12.75
CA LEU A 193 -6.24 -2.74 -11.40
C LEU A 193 -7.24 -3.76 -10.83
N GLN A 194 -7.10 -4.09 -9.55
CA GLN A 194 -8.14 -4.74 -8.75
C GLN A 194 -8.54 -3.89 -7.55
#